data_AF-A0A377MB07-F1
#
_entry.id   AF-A0A377MB07-F1
#
_cell.length_a   1.000
_cell.length_b   1.000
_cell.length_c   1.000
_cell.angle_alpha   90.00
_cell.angle_beta   90.00
_cell.angle_gamma   90.00
#
_symmetry.space_group_name_H-M   'P 1'
#
loop_
_entity.id
_entity.type
_entity.pdbx_description
1 polymer ?
#
loop_
_entity_poly.entity_id
_entity_poly.type
_entity_poly.pdbx_seq_one_letter_code
_entity_poly.pdbx_strand_id
1 'polypeptide(L)'
;MWGNVYPRSGFVTQTDSYKSAAMVVQRVADIITRQGQLHVYSPLTGQRSPGYWPPDPVQENTGTKNHKWQRLSPQLSQSCAVFPDTGGQEAQDGNYAWALWQPYSCCKRRGQTFLYSTDFS
;
A
#
# COMPACT_ATOMS: atom_id res chain seq x y z
N MET A 1 -4.88 6.27 11.20
CA MET A 1 -5.00 4.82 11.53
C MET A 1 -6.26 4.61 12.37
N TRP A 2 -7.18 3.69 12.03
CA TRP A 2 -8.51 3.58 12.72
C TRP A 2 -8.72 2.24 13.44
N GLY A 3 -7.60 1.56 13.72
CA GLY A 3 -7.53 0.39 14.58
C GLY A 3 -6.24 -0.38 14.32
N ASN A 4 -6.24 -1.63 14.78
CA ASN A 4 -5.02 -2.36 15.03
C ASN A 4 -4.52 -3.07 13.77
N VAL A 5 -3.42 -2.59 13.19
CA VAL A 5 -2.70 -3.33 12.13
C VAL A 5 -2.05 -4.60 12.69
N TYR A 6 -1.70 -4.57 13.98
CA TYR A 6 -1.10 -5.69 14.71
C TYR A 6 -1.93 -6.08 15.94
N PRO A 7 -1.98 -7.37 16.33
CA PRO A 7 -1.48 -8.52 15.58
C PRO A 7 -2.31 -8.76 14.31
N ARG A 8 -1.67 -9.29 13.26
CA ARG A 8 -2.33 -9.68 12.01
C ARG A 8 -3.01 -11.04 12.18
N SER A 9 -4.08 -11.09 12.98
CA SER A 9 -4.97 -12.26 13.11
C SER A 9 -5.82 -12.45 11.84
N GLY A 10 -6.26 -13.68 11.58
CA GLY A 10 -7.11 -14.01 10.43
C GLY A 10 -8.53 -13.39 10.48
N PHE A 11 -8.88 -12.72 11.57
CA PHE A 11 -10.15 -12.04 11.77
C PHE A 11 -9.93 -10.63 12.33
N VAL A 12 -10.87 -9.73 12.06
CA VAL A 12 -10.95 -8.37 12.59
C VAL A 12 -12.34 -8.15 13.16
N THR A 13 -12.44 -7.78 14.43
CA THR A 13 -13.70 -7.40 15.09
C THR A 13 -13.81 -5.88 15.11
N GLN A 14 -14.79 -5.33 14.38
CA GLN A 14 -15.08 -3.90 14.32
C GLN A 14 -16.58 -3.72 14.11
N THR A 15 -17.16 -2.66 14.68
CA THR A 15 -18.60 -2.37 14.55
C THR A 15 -19.00 -2.01 13.12
N ASP A 16 -18.05 -1.45 12.38
CA ASP A 16 -18.21 -0.88 11.04
C ASP A 16 -17.49 -1.77 10.02
N SER A 17 -18.25 -2.26 9.02
CA SER A 17 -17.78 -3.20 8.00
C SER A 17 -16.79 -2.56 7.03
N TYR A 18 -16.93 -1.26 6.74
CA TYR A 18 -15.95 -0.54 5.93
C TYR A 18 -14.61 -0.45 6.66
N LYS A 19 -14.62 -0.15 7.96
CA LYS A 19 -13.40 -0.08 8.77
C LYS A 19 -12.73 -1.44 8.90
N SER A 20 -13.49 -2.53 9.10
CA SER A 20 -12.90 -3.88 9.15
C SER A 20 -12.26 -4.25 7.81
N ALA A 21 -12.96 -4.03 6.70
CA ALA A 21 -12.47 -4.34 5.37
C ALA A 21 -11.23 -3.49 5.00
N ALA A 22 -11.22 -2.21 5.32
CA ALA A 22 -10.06 -1.33 5.11
C ALA A 22 -8.83 -1.81 5.90
N MET A 23 -9.00 -2.29 7.15
CA MET A 23 -7.89 -2.88 7.92
C MET A 23 -7.37 -4.16 7.28
N VAL A 24 -8.26 -5.05 6.85
CA VAL A 24 -7.87 -6.31 6.22
C VAL A 24 -7.07 -6.02 4.95
N VAL A 25 -7.54 -5.09 4.12
CA VAL A 25 -6.85 -4.70 2.88
C VAL A 25 -5.50 -4.03 3.14
N GLN A 26 -5.39 -3.21 4.19
CA GLN A 26 -4.09 -2.68 4.63
C GLN A 26 -3.13 -3.81 5.08
N ARG A 27 -3.62 -4.80 5.83
CA ARG A 27 -2.81 -5.96 6.24
C ARG A 27 -2.38 -6.80 5.03
N VAL A 28 -3.23 -6.95 4.02
CA VAL A 28 -2.88 -7.62 2.76
C VAL A 28 -1.77 -6.86 2.04
N ALA A 29 -1.86 -5.53 1.94
CA ALA A 29 -0.80 -4.70 1.37
C ALA A 29 0.55 -4.91 2.09
N ASP A 30 0.56 -4.96 3.42
CA ASP A 30 1.77 -5.27 4.18
C ASP A 30 2.34 -6.65 3.83
N ILE A 31 1.48 -7.67 3.67
CA ILE A 31 1.90 -9.04 3.35
C ILE A 31 2.52 -9.14 1.95
N ILE A 32 1.99 -8.42 0.96
CA ILE A 32 2.49 -8.50 -0.42
C ILE A 32 3.64 -7.54 -0.70
N THR A 33 3.90 -6.55 0.17
CA THR A 33 4.95 -5.54 -0.08
C THR A 33 6.14 -5.59 0.88
N ARG A 34 5.99 -6.17 2.08
CA ARG A 34 7.09 -6.29 3.05
C ARG A 34 7.82 -7.63 2.89
N GLN A 35 9.09 -7.65 3.32
CA GLN A 35 9.94 -8.84 3.34
C GLN A 35 10.49 -9.08 4.75
N GLY A 36 10.86 -10.33 5.06
CA GLY A 36 11.64 -10.68 6.25
C GLY A 36 10.93 -10.48 7.59
N GLN A 37 9.61 -10.74 7.69
CA GLN A 37 8.93 -10.75 8.99
C GLN A 37 8.53 -12.16 9.42
N LEU A 38 8.20 -12.33 10.71
CA LEU A 38 7.95 -13.63 11.35
C LEU A 38 6.77 -14.45 10.79
N HIS A 39 5.96 -13.90 9.90
CA HIS A 39 4.86 -14.62 9.23
C HIS A 39 5.25 -15.03 7.79
N VAL A 40 4.44 -15.83 7.11
CA VAL A 40 4.66 -16.15 5.69
C VAL A 40 4.34 -14.92 4.83
N TYR A 41 5.36 -14.28 4.28
CA TYR A 41 5.23 -13.22 3.27
C TYR A 41 5.44 -13.84 1.90
N SER A 42 4.50 -13.58 0.99
CA SER A 42 4.67 -13.85 -0.44
C SER A 42 4.79 -12.50 -1.16
N PRO A 43 5.95 -11.82 -1.07
CA PRO A 43 6.12 -10.49 -1.60
C PRO A 43 5.96 -10.50 -3.12
N LEU A 44 5.09 -9.64 -3.63
CA LEU A 44 4.88 -9.39 -5.06
C LEU A 44 5.72 -8.20 -5.55
N THR A 45 6.84 -7.95 -4.86
CA THR A 45 7.77 -6.86 -5.17
C THR A 45 8.76 -7.31 -6.23
N GLY A 46 8.96 -6.49 -7.26
CA GLY A 46 10.02 -6.71 -8.24
C GLY A 46 11.42 -6.61 -7.61
N GLN A 47 12.44 -7.12 -8.32
CA GLN A 47 13.83 -6.94 -7.92
C GLN A 47 14.38 -5.61 -8.45
N ARG A 48 15.02 -4.82 -7.58
CA ARG A 48 15.69 -3.56 -7.96
C ARG A 48 16.77 -3.83 -9.02
N SER A 49 16.79 -3.03 -10.08
CA SER A 49 17.86 -3.05 -11.07
C SER A 49 18.13 -1.64 -11.62
N PRO A 50 19.30 -1.38 -12.24
CA PRO A 50 19.62 -0.04 -12.75
C PRO A 50 18.62 0.41 -13.84
N GLY A 51 17.77 1.39 -13.51
CA GLY A 51 16.68 1.88 -14.35
C GLY A 51 15.28 1.46 -13.88
N TYR A 52 15.19 0.53 -12.93
CA TYR A 52 13.95 0.01 -12.37
C TYR A 52 14.04 -0.06 -10.84
N TRP A 53 13.34 0.87 -10.19
CA TRP A 53 13.19 0.88 -8.74
C TRP A 53 11.73 0.54 -8.41
N PRO A 54 11.41 -0.70 -8.02
CA PRO A 54 10.11 -1.06 -7.50
C PRO A 54 9.77 -0.19 -6.28
N PRO A 55 8.45 0.00 -6.02
CA PRO A 55 7.99 0.81 -4.91
C PRO A 55 8.52 0.29 -3.58
N ASP A 56 8.71 1.21 -2.64
CA ASP A 56 9.01 0.84 -1.25
C ASP A 56 7.81 0.10 -0.63
N PRO A 57 8.04 -0.74 0.40
CA PRO A 57 6.96 -1.43 1.10
C PRO A 57 5.87 -0.48 1.59
N VAL A 58 4.64 -0.95 1.65
CA VAL A 58 3.53 -0.13 2.14
C VAL A 58 3.79 0.28 3.59
N GLN A 59 3.64 1.57 3.86
CA GLN A 59 3.82 2.16 5.18
C GLN A 59 2.61 3.02 5.55
N GLU A 60 2.11 2.83 6.77
CA GLU A 60 0.98 3.57 7.30
C GLU A 60 1.35 5.04 7.55
N ASN A 61 0.35 5.93 7.46
CA ASN A 61 0.45 7.35 7.82
C ASN A 61 1.47 8.17 7.00
N THR A 62 1.86 7.71 5.82
CA THR A 62 2.72 8.47 4.88
C THR A 62 1.97 9.46 3.99
N GLY A 63 0.65 9.60 4.18
CA GLY A 63 -0.22 10.30 3.25
C GLY A 63 -0.15 9.67 1.85
N THR A 64 -0.08 10.49 0.82
CA THR A 64 -0.13 10.08 -0.60
C THR A 64 1.24 9.69 -1.20
N LYS A 65 2.31 9.72 -0.39
CA LYS A 65 3.69 9.54 -0.88
C LYS A 65 4.07 8.09 -1.19
N ASN A 66 3.53 7.13 -0.44
CA ASN A 66 3.93 5.72 -0.53
C ASN A 66 2.89 4.87 -1.28
N HIS A 67 1.60 5.08 -1.02
CA HIS A 67 0.54 4.37 -1.71
C HIS A 67 -0.77 5.15 -1.70
N LYS A 68 -1.71 4.73 -2.55
CA LYS A 68 -3.10 5.20 -2.58
C LYS A 68 -4.02 4.01 -2.82
N TRP A 69 -5.28 4.19 -2.44
CA TRP A 69 -6.34 3.22 -2.62
C TRP A 69 -7.41 3.76 -3.57
N GLN A 70 -7.86 2.95 -4.50
CA GLN A 70 -9.03 3.24 -5.32
C GLN A 70 -10.12 2.24 -4.99
N ARG A 71 -11.30 2.72 -4.57
CA ARG A 71 -12.44 1.84 -4.30
C ARG A 71 -13.01 1.27 -5.60
N LEU A 72 -13.22 -0.04 -5.63
CA LEU A 72 -13.84 -0.77 -6.75
C LEU A 72 -15.26 -1.24 -6.40
N SER A 73 -15.47 -1.71 -5.17
CA SER A 73 -16.76 -2.18 -4.63
C SER A 73 -17.07 -1.49 -3.30
N PRO A 74 -18.34 -1.21 -2.96
CA PRO A 74 -19.57 -1.50 -3.73
C PRO A 74 -19.83 -0.53 -4.89
N GLN A 75 -19.13 0.60 -4.90
CA GLN A 75 -19.21 1.60 -5.95
C GLN A 75 -17.80 2.02 -6.37
N LEU A 76 -17.54 1.91 -7.67
CA LEU A 76 -16.29 2.33 -8.29
C LEU A 76 -16.06 3.83 -8.05
N SER A 77 -14.91 4.17 -7.47
CA SER A 77 -14.42 5.54 -7.41
C SER A 77 -13.52 5.84 -8.59
N GLN A 78 -13.69 7.02 -9.19
CA GLN A 78 -12.79 7.56 -10.23
C GLN A 78 -11.57 8.28 -9.66
N SER A 79 -11.49 8.41 -8.33
CA SER A 79 -10.36 9.03 -7.64
C SER A 79 -9.64 8.02 -6.75
N CYS A 80 -8.36 8.30 -6.52
CA CYS A 80 -7.56 7.59 -5.53
C CYS A 80 -7.57 8.40 -4.23
N ALA A 81 -7.73 7.71 -3.10
CA ALA A 81 -7.71 8.29 -1.78
C ALA A 81 -6.66 7.62 -0.90
N VAL A 82 -6.32 8.29 0.19
CA VAL A 82 -5.71 7.61 1.32
C VAL A 82 -6.83 7.29 2.29
N PHE A 83 -6.71 6.16 2.92
CA PHE A 83 -7.58 5.81 4.02
C PHE A 83 -7.43 6.89 5.12
N PRO A 84 -8.53 7.47 5.68
CA PRO A 84 -9.94 7.18 5.39
C PRO A 84 -10.45 8.00 4.23
N ASP A 85 -11.16 7.31 3.34
CA ASP A 85 -11.91 7.94 2.27
C ASP A 85 -13.37 8.08 2.70
N THR A 86 -13.77 9.28 3.09
CA THR A 86 -15.12 9.58 3.58
C THR A 86 -16.07 9.83 2.42
N GLY A 87 -17.30 9.32 2.50
CA GLY A 87 -18.38 9.73 1.60
C GLY A 87 -18.64 8.81 0.41
N GLY A 88 -18.46 7.49 0.58
CA GLY A 88 -19.05 6.57 -0.38
C GLY A 88 -19.84 5.45 0.24
N GLN A 89 -20.54 4.75 -0.63
CA GLN A 89 -21.55 3.78 -0.24
C GLN A 89 -20.95 2.61 0.54
N GLU A 90 -21.62 2.21 1.61
CA GLU A 90 -21.31 0.99 2.36
C GLU A 90 -21.89 -0.24 1.66
N ALA A 91 -21.14 -1.33 1.68
CA ALA A 91 -21.56 -2.57 1.03
C ALA A 91 -22.58 -3.28 1.94
N GLN A 92 -23.80 -3.50 1.44
CA GLN A 92 -24.86 -4.15 2.22
C GLN A 92 -24.57 -5.63 2.52
N ASP A 93 -23.80 -6.27 1.64
CA ASP A 93 -23.30 -7.63 1.79
C ASP A 93 -21.97 -7.71 2.54
N GLY A 94 -21.41 -6.57 2.95
CA GLY A 94 -20.10 -6.48 3.61
C GLY A 94 -18.90 -6.72 2.68
N ASN A 95 -19.09 -6.82 1.37
CA ASN A 95 -18.03 -7.11 0.42
C ASN A 95 -17.43 -5.84 -0.20
N TYR A 96 -16.17 -5.59 0.11
CA TYR A 96 -15.43 -4.44 -0.40
C TYR A 96 -14.22 -4.87 -1.22
N ALA A 97 -13.87 -4.05 -2.21
CA ALA A 97 -12.70 -4.27 -3.06
C ALA A 97 -12.02 -2.93 -3.35
N TRP A 98 -10.69 -2.95 -3.34
CA TRP A 98 -9.86 -1.79 -3.66
C TRP A 98 -8.69 -2.18 -4.55
N ALA A 99 -8.29 -1.28 -5.44
CA ALA A 99 -7.00 -1.33 -6.10
C ALA A 99 -5.95 -0.59 -5.28
N LEU A 100 -4.77 -1.20 -5.12
CA LEU A 100 -3.59 -0.62 -4.50
C LEU A 100 -2.73 0.05 -5.57
N TRP A 101 -2.46 1.34 -5.41
CA TRP A 101 -1.60 2.11 -6.28
C TRP A 101 -0.32 2.51 -5.54
N GLN A 102 0.84 2.16 -6.11
CA GLN A 102 2.15 2.53 -5.56
C GLN A 102 2.97 3.30 -6.61
N PRO A 103 3.76 4.30 -6.21
CA PRO A 103 4.59 5.07 -7.12
C PRO A 103 5.85 4.28 -7.49
N TYR A 104 6.03 4.05 -8.78
CA TYR A 104 7.28 3.53 -9.32
C TYR A 104 8.21 4.70 -9.62
N SER A 105 9.45 4.59 -9.16
CA SER A 105 10.51 5.52 -9.52
C SER A 105 11.22 4.98 -10.75
N CYS A 106 11.13 5.68 -11.88
CA CYS A 106 11.89 5.39 -13.08
C CYS A 106 12.85 6.54 -13.39
N CYS A 107 14.01 6.22 -13.96
CA CYS A 107 14.93 7.21 -14.48
C CYS A 107 15.40 6.76 -15.86
N LYS A 108 15.49 7.70 -16.81
CA LYS A 108 16.16 7.44 -18.08
C LYS A 108 17.61 7.07 -17.77
N ARG A 109 18.07 5.92 -18.28
CA ARG A 109 19.49 5.55 -18.24
C ARG A 109 20.30 6.65 -18.95
N ARG A 110 21.03 7.48 -18.19
CA ARG A 110 21.91 8.53 -18.73
C ARG A 110 23.36 8.06 -18.94
N GLY A 111 23.58 6.75 -19.01
CA GLY A 111 24.82 6.14 -19.49
C GLY A 111 25.95 6.03 -18.46
N GLN A 112 25.90 6.72 -17.32
CA GLN A 112 26.96 6.65 -16.30
C GLN A 112 26.42 6.22 -14.94
N THR A 113 27.07 5.24 -14.30
CA THR A 113 26.80 4.84 -12.92
C THR A 113 27.49 5.85 -12.00
N PHE A 114 26.69 6.65 -11.29
CA PHE A 114 27.21 7.52 -10.24
C PHE A 114 27.76 6.68 -9.09
N LEU A 115 29.07 6.78 -8.81
CA LEU A 115 29.73 6.01 -7.76
C LEU A 115 29.66 6.74 -6.41
N TYR A 116 30.13 7.99 -6.34
CA TYR A 116 29.97 8.88 -5.19
C TYR A 116 30.31 10.34 -5.58
N SER A 117 30.00 11.30 -4.71
CA SER A 117 30.49 12.68 -4.74
C SER A 117 30.95 13.06 -3.33
N THR A 118 32.02 13.85 -3.23
CA THR A 118 32.49 14.43 -1.97
C THR A 118 32.54 15.95 -2.14
N ASP A 119 31.82 16.65 -1.27
CA ASP A 119 31.94 18.09 -1.13
C ASP A 119 32.96 18.40 -0.05
N PHE A 120 33.89 19.30 -0.35
CA PHE A 120 34.83 19.87 0.60
C PHE A 120 34.33 21.25 1.00
N SER A 121 33.41 21.28 1.97
CA SER A 121 33.06 22.48 2.71
C SER A 121 34.05 22.72 3.84
#